data_AF-A0A7C2S3D3-F1
#
_entry.id   AF-A0A7C2S3D3-F1
#
_cell.length_a   1.000
_cell.length_b   1.000
_cell.length_c   1.000
_cell.angle_alpha   90.00
_cell.angle_beta   90.00
_cell.angle_gamma   90.00
#
_symmetry.space_group_name_H-M   'P 1'
#
loop_
_entity.id
_entity.type
_entity.pdbx_description
1 polymer ?
#
loop_
_entity_poly.entity_id
_entity_poly.type
_entity_poly.pdbx_seq_one_letter_code
_entity_poly.pdbx_strand_id
1 'polypeptide(L)'
;MLVHGNLAESLRDLLVTWIRRYPLAPLEQEMVLVQSNGNAQWLKLALAEDPEAGGCGIAAGLEFSLPSRFLWQAYRAVLGREAVPEVSPFDKPRLVWRLMRLLPEVMGEPLYAPLRRFLADDGDMRKRFQLAERLADLFDQYQVYRADWLAAWAEGEDVLVDARGGRRPLAEDQRWQAALWRALLADVAGTSGLAHAGRAAVHAAFLEKAGRWQGERPAGLPRRILVFGISSLPRQSLEVLAGLARWSQVLMCVHNPCEHYWADIVTDKDLLRAGVSRQRRREGVPQVLSEDQLHLHAHPLLAAWGKQGRDFIALLDEQDSAEARQDYAAYFRELGERIDLFEPRPGATLLQQLQDDIRDLRPLAETRRIWDPVDPRRDGSIRFHVAHGPQREVEILHDQLLAAFDADPGLRPRDVIVMVPDINAYAPHIQAVFGLLDPQDARYIPFSLADQGRRQFDPLVHAVELLVGLPQSRVAVSDLLDLLEVPALRRRFGIADGDLPLLHRWIRGAGIRWGLHDEQRASLGLPRTGEAAAQNSWLFGLRRMLLGYAAGFEANAWQGIEPYAEVGGLEAAALGPLLRLVDKLDETWRALRTPAGVDTWCTRLRALLADFFAAEEGG
;
A
#
# COMPACT_ATOMS: atom_id res chain seq x y z
N MET A 1 -3.20 3.18 -28.89
CA MET A 1 -4.58 3.72 -28.93
C MET A 1 -4.84 4.39 -27.60
N LEU A 2 -5.22 5.66 -27.62
CA LEU A 2 -5.53 6.44 -26.42
C LEU A 2 -6.99 6.88 -26.46
N VAL A 3 -7.72 6.61 -25.39
CA VAL A 3 -9.13 6.98 -25.21
C VAL A 3 -9.24 7.82 -23.95
N HIS A 4 -9.79 9.02 -24.08
CA HIS A 4 -9.98 9.94 -22.96
C HIS A 4 -11.46 9.99 -22.60
N GLY A 5 -11.78 10.04 -21.32
CA GLY A 5 -13.15 10.24 -20.88
C GLY A 5 -13.26 10.78 -19.46
N ASN A 6 -14.34 11.51 -19.18
CA ASN A 6 -14.58 12.13 -17.87
C ASN A 6 -15.27 11.19 -16.86
N LEU A 7 -15.75 10.04 -17.32
CA LEU A 7 -16.38 9.01 -16.49
C LEU A 7 -15.58 7.71 -16.60
N ALA A 8 -15.25 7.15 -15.45
CA ALA A 8 -14.55 5.87 -15.39
C ALA A 8 -15.43 4.73 -15.93
N GLU A 9 -16.74 4.84 -15.74
CA GLU A 9 -17.77 3.89 -16.18
C GLU A 9 -17.77 3.77 -17.70
N SER A 10 -17.83 4.90 -18.43
CA SER A 10 -17.82 4.90 -19.90
C SER A 10 -16.52 4.30 -20.45
N LEU A 11 -15.38 4.60 -19.81
CA LEU A 11 -14.08 4.01 -20.17
C LEU A 11 -14.04 2.49 -19.91
N ARG A 12 -14.65 2.04 -18.81
CA ARG A 12 -14.76 0.62 -18.45
C ARG A 12 -15.64 -0.11 -19.45
N ASP A 13 -16.79 0.45 -19.79
CA ASP A 13 -17.77 -0.16 -20.70
C ASP A 13 -17.21 -0.27 -22.12
N LEU A 14 -16.45 0.74 -22.56
CA LEU A 14 -15.66 0.65 -23.79
C LEU A 14 -14.64 -0.49 -23.74
N LEU A 15 -13.89 -0.64 -22.64
CA LEU A 15 -12.90 -1.70 -22.49
C LEU A 15 -13.56 -3.08 -22.52
N VAL A 16 -14.69 -3.27 -21.82
CA VAL A 16 -15.46 -4.52 -21.83
C VAL A 16 -15.95 -4.83 -23.25
N THR A 17 -16.53 -3.83 -23.92
CA THR A 17 -17.00 -3.94 -25.31
C THR A 17 -15.86 -4.31 -26.26
N TRP A 18 -14.68 -3.72 -26.07
CA TRP A 18 -13.48 -4.02 -26.85
C TRP A 18 -13.04 -5.48 -26.70
N ILE A 19 -12.95 -5.97 -25.45
CA ILE A 19 -12.58 -7.36 -25.16
C ILE A 19 -13.59 -8.32 -25.78
N ARG A 20 -14.90 -8.04 -25.62
CA ARG A 20 -15.99 -8.87 -26.14
C ARG A 20 -15.98 -8.93 -27.67
N ARG A 21 -15.73 -7.80 -28.35
CA ARG A 21 -15.70 -7.74 -29.82
C ARG A 21 -14.47 -8.42 -30.41
N TYR A 22 -13.32 -8.28 -29.74
CA TYR A 22 -12.04 -8.77 -30.20
C TYR A 22 -11.44 -9.74 -29.17
N PRO A 23 -12.00 -10.96 -29.06
CA PRO A 23 -11.54 -11.94 -28.08
C PRO A 23 -10.13 -12.44 -28.42
N LEU A 24 -9.38 -12.77 -27.36
CA LEU A 24 -8.07 -13.40 -27.52
C LEU A 24 -8.19 -14.89 -27.89
N ALA A 25 -7.05 -15.53 -28.20
CA ALA A 25 -7.03 -16.95 -28.52
C ALA A 25 -7.32 -17.79 -27.25
N PRO A 26 -7.79 -19.03 -27.37
CA PRO A 26 -8.03 -19.89 -26.21
C PRO A 26 -6.78 -20.00 -25.31
N LEU A 27 -6.97 -19.87 -23.99
CA LEU A 27 -5.94 -19.87 -22.94
C LEU A 27 -4.95 -18.69 -22.97
N GLU A 28 -5.06 -17.77 -23.93
CA GLU A 28 -4.35 -16.49 -23.89
C GLU A 28 -4.98 -15.59 -22.82
N GLN A 29 -4.14 -14.79 -22.15
CA GLN A 29 -4.58 -13.92 -21.07
C GLN A 29 -4.61 -12.45 -21.52
N GLU A 30 -5.62 -11.71 -21.06
CA GLU A 30 -5.63 -10.25 -21.15
C GLU A 30 -4.64 -9.67 -20.15
N MET A 31 -3.68 -8.88 -20.61
CA MET A 31 -2.81 -8.11 -19.72
C MET A 31 -3.45 -6.76 -19.43
N VAL A 32 -3.80 -6.51 -18.16
CA VAL A 32 -4.41 -5.25 -17.72
C VAL A 32 -3.52 -4.55 -16.68
N LEU A 33 -3.03 -3.37 -17.03
CA LEU A 33 -2.25 -2.51 -16.15
C LEU A 33 -3.20 -1.61 -15.35
N VAL A 34 -3.15 -1.74 -14.02
CA VAL A 34 -3.96 -0.98 -13.07
C VAL A 34 -3.08 -0.44 -11.94
N GLN A 35 -3.50 0.64 -11.28
CA GLN A 35 -2.79 1.21 -10.13
C GLN A 35 -3.21 0.63 -8.78
N SER A 36 -4.36 -0.05 -8.69
CA SER A 36 -4.91 -0.55 -7.44
C SER A 36 -5.63 -1.89 -7.61
N ASN A 37 -5.71 -2.67 -6.53
CA ASN A 37 -6.53 -3.88 -6.50
C ASN A 37 -8.03 -3.56 -6.59
N GLY A 38 -8.45 -2.37 -6.11
CA GLY A 38 -9.83 -1.89 -6.26
C GLY A 38 -10.24 -1.80 -7.73
N ASN A 39 -9.40 -1.17 -8.57
CA ASN A 39 -9.64 -1.09 -10.02
C ASN A 39 -9.64 -2.48 -10.68
N ALA A 40 -8.75 -3.38 -10.24
CA ALA A 40 -8.73 -4.76 -10.73
C ALA A 40 -10.04 -5.48 -10.44
N GLN A 41 -10.55 -5.38 -9.20
CA GLN A 41 -11.81 -6.02 -8.80
C GLN A 41 -13.00 -5.41 -9.50
N TRP A 42 -13.05 -4.08 -9.63
CA TRP A 42 -14.13 -3.40 -10.32
C TRP A 42 -14.23 -3.80 -11.80
N LEU A 43 -13.09 -3.89 -12.50
CA LEU A 43 -13.06 -4.41 -13.88
C LEU A 43 -13.44 -5.89 -13.98
N LYS A 44 -12.98 -6.72 -13.04
CA LYS A 44 -13.37 -8.15 -13.00
C LYS A 44 -14.88 -8.31 -12.86
N LEU A 45 -15.50 -7.55 -11.96
CA LEU A 45 -16.94 -7.59 -11.75
C LEU A 45 -17.69 -7.14 -13.02
N ALA A 46 -17.29 -6.03 -13.63
CA ALA A 46 -17.91 -5.55 -14.86
C ALA A 46 -17.76 -6.53 -16.04
N LEU A 47 -16.62 -7.21 -16.16
CA LEU A 47 -16.45 -8.28 -17.15
C LEU A 47 -17.33 -9.50 -16.83
N ALA A 48 -17.54 -9.81 -15.56
CA ALA A 48 -18.35 -10.95 -15.12
C ALA A 48 -19.86 -10.69 -15.16
N GLU A 49 -20.30 -9.44 -15.28
CA GLU A 49 -21.72 -9.08 -15.42
C GLU A 49 -22.36 -9.74 -16.64
N ASP A 50 -23.69 -9.86 -16.60
CA ASP A 50 -24.48 -10.49 -17.65
C ASP A 50 -24.24 -9.79 -19.02
N PRO A 51 -24.12 -10.53 -20.14
CA PRO A 51 -24.03 -9.93 -21.47
C PRO A 51 -25.17 -8.97 -21.84
N GLU A 52 -26.35 -9.10 -21.25
CA GLU A 52 -27.48 -8.16 -21.38
C GLU A 52 -27.25 -6.86 -20.60
N ALA A 53 -26.51 -6.91 -19.50
CA ALA A 53 -26.09 -5.76 -18.71
C ALA A 53 -24.79 -5.10 -19.22
N GLY A 54 -24.24 -5.59 -20.34
CA GLY A 54 -23.03 -5.06 -20.98
C GLY A 54 -21.75 -5.82 -20.67
N GLY A 55 -21.79 -6.85 -19.81
CA GLY A 55 -20.63 -7.67 -19.46
C GLY A 55 -20.32 -8.79 -20.46
N CYS A 56 -19.46 -9.73 -20.05
CA CYS A 56 -19.11 -10.94 -20.80
C CYS A 56 -19.75 -12.21 -20.22
N GLY A 57 -20.44 -12.13 -19.09
CA GLY A 57 -21.02 -13.25 -18.33
C GLY A 57 -20.00 -14.04 -17.50
N ILE A 58 -18.71 -13.82 -17.70
CA ILE A 58 -17.62 -14.44 -16.97
C ILE A 58 -16.35 -13.59 -17.11
N ALA A 59 -15.58 -13.49 -16.02
CA ALA A 59 -14.24 -12.90 -16.01
C ALA A 59 -13.19 -13.97 -15.71
N ALA A 60 -12.50 -14.45 -16.75
CA ALA A 60 -11.42 -15.44 -16.65
C ALA A 60 -10.28 -15.10 -17.63
N GLY A 61 -9.09 -15.63 -17.38
CA GLY A 61 -7.92 -15.35 -18.25
C GLY A 61 -7.45 -13.89 -18.19
N LEU A 62 -7.54 -13.25 -17.03
CA LEU A 62 -7.09 -11.86 -16.84
C LEU A 62 -5.82 -11.84 -15.98
N GLU A 63 -4.76 -11.20 -16.45
CA GLU A 63 -3.56 -10.89 -15.68
C GLU A 63 -3.55 -9.39 -15.35
N PHE A 64 -3.73 -9.06 -14.06
CA PHE A 64 -3.63 -7.69 -13.57
C PHE A 64 -2.22 -7.43 -13.04
N SER A 65 -1.57 -6.37 -13.52
CA SER A 65 -0.20 -6.02 -13.13
C SER A 65 -0.06 -4.53 -12.83
N LEU A 66 0.82 -4.19 -11.89
CA LEU A 66 1.26 -2.81 -11.72
C LEU A 66 2.15 -2.43 -12.91
N PRO A 67 2.09 -1.18 -13.42
CA PRO A 67 2.90 -0.74 -14.55
C PRO A 67 4.40 -1.05 -14.37
N SER A 68 4.97 -0.75 -13.21
CA SER A 68 6.41 -1.00 -12.92
C SER A 68 6.80 -2.48 -13.06
N ARG A 69 5.96 -3.39 -12.57
CA ARG A 69 6.18 -4.84 -12.67
C ARG A 69 6.11 -5.30 -14.13
N PHE A 70 5.10 -4.83 -14.88
CA PHE A 70 4.96 -5.16 -16.29
C PHE A 70 6.14 -4.65 -17.13
N LEU A 71 6.60 -3.42 -16.90
CA LEU A 71 7.74 -2.86 -17.61
C LEU A 71 9.01 -3.69 -17.41
N TRP A 72 9.24 -4.19 -16.19
CA TRP A 72 10.36 -5.08 -15.90
C TRP A 72 10.26 -6.41 -16.68
N GLN A 73 9.05 -6.99 -16.75
CA GLN A 73 8.80 -8.18 -17.58
C GLN A 73 9.06 -7.89 -19.07
N ALA A 74 8.63 -6.72 -19.56
CA ALA A 74 8.86 -6.30 -20.95
C ALA A 74 10.36 -6.12 -21.26
N TYR A 75 11.12 -5.48 -20.36
CA TYR A 75 12.57 -5.39 -20.49
C TYR A 75 13.21 -6.76 -20.60
N ARG A 76 12.82 -7.70 -19.73
CA ARG A 76 13.34 -9.07 -19.73
C ARG A 76 12.97 -9.85 -21.01
N ALA A 77 11.77 -9.64 -21.55
CA ALA A 77 11.33 -10.29 -22.78
C ALA A 77 12.14 -9.82 -24.00
N VAL A 78 12.47 -8.52 -24.08
CA VAL A 78 13.21 -7.95 -25.23
C VAL A 78 14.72 -8.11 -25.07
N LEU A 79 15.27 -7.78 -23.91
CA LEU A 79 16.72 -7.80 -23.66
C LEU A 79 17.26 -9.22 -23.46
N GLY A 80 16.43 -10.12 -22.91
CA GLY A 80 16.78 -11.51 -22.62
C GLY A 80 16.98 -11.77 -21.13
N ARG A 81 16.74 -13.03 -20.73
CA ARG A 81 16.77 -13.48 -19.32
C ARG A 81 18.15 -13.40 -18.68
N GLU A 82 19.21 -13.44 -19.46
CA GLU A 82 20.60 -13.32 -18.99
C GLU A 82 20.98 -11.86 -18.71
N ALA A 83 20.44 -10.91 -19.49
CA ALA A 83 20.72 -9.50 -19.33
C ALA A 83 19.90 -8.85 -18.20
N VAL A 84 18.66 -9.31 -18.02
CA VAL A 84 17.71 -8.77 -17.05
C VAL A 84 17.20 -9.89 -16.13
N PRO A 85 17.53 -9.87 -14.83
CA PRO A 85 17.05 -10.86 -13.87
C PRO A 85 15.54 -10.73 -13.64
N GLU A 86 14.94 -11.77 -13.07
CA GLU A 86 13.50 -11.77 -12.78
C GLU A 86 13.06 -10.68 -11.80
N VAL A 87 13.95 -10.33 -10.87
CA VAL A 87 13.73 -9.28 -9.87
C VAL A 87 14.88 -8.29 -9.97
N SER A 88 14.59 -6.99 -9.95
CA SER A 88 15.63 -5.98 -10.08
C SER A 88 16.57 -6.03 -8.86
N PRO A 89 17.91 -5.97 -9.06
CA PRO A 89 18.86 -5.87 -7.96
C PRO A 89 18.63 -4.65 -7.06
N PHE A 90 18.00 -3.61 -7.62
CA PHE A 90 17.72 -2.32 -7.00
C PHE A 90 16.26 -2.15 -6.53
N ASP A 91 15.50 -3.25 -6.44
CA ASP A 91 14.19 -3.19 -5.80
C ASP A 91 14.31 -2.86 -4.30
N LYS A 92 13.40 -2.03 -3.80
CA LYS A 92 13.41 -1.52 -2.42
C LYS A 92 13.72 -2.60 -1.36
N PRO A 93 13.07 -3.78 -1.31
CA PRO A 93 13.39 -4.80 -0.31
C PRO A 93 14.85 -5.28 -0.35
N ARG A 94 15.45 -5.38 -1.54
CA ARG A 94 16.87 -5.77 -1.69
C ARG A 94 17.80 -4.63 -1.29
N LEU A 95 17.46 -3.40 -1.66
CA LEU A 95 18.22 -2.21 -1.28
C LEU A 95 18.32 -2.07 0.24
N VAL A 96 17.24 -2.31 0.99
CA VAL A 96 17.27 -2.26 2.47
C VAL A 96 18.36 -3.17 3.03
N TRP A 97 18.40 -4.44 2.61
CA TRP A 97 19.39 -5.38 3.12
C TRP A 97 20.81 -5.12 2.62
N ARG A 98 20.98 -4.63 1.39
CA ARG A 98 22.28 -4.17 0.89
C ARG A 98 22.79 -2.99 1.70
N LEU A 99 21.96 -1.99 1.95
CA LEU A 99 22.29 -0.82 2.76
C LEU A 99 22.60 -1.20 4.22
N MET A 100 21.87 -2.16 4.79
CA MET A 100 22.16 -2.70 6.13
C MET A 100 23.60 -3.25 6.25
N ARG A 101 24.12 -3.85 5.17
CA ARG A 101 25.50 -4.35 5.09
C ARG A 101 26.50 -3.26 4.72
N LEU A 102 26.19 -2.43 3.72
CA LEU A 102 27.11 -1.45 3.14
C LEU A 102 27.36 -0.24 4.04
N LEU A 103 26.34 0.24 4.76
CA LEU A 103 26.47 1.45 5.58
C LEU A 103 27.67 1.36 6.55
N PRO A 104 27.83 0.29 7.36
CA PRO A 104 29.01 0.11 8.20
C PRO A 104 30.36 0.19 7.48
N GLU A 105 30.45 -0.33 6.25
CA GLU A 105 31.68 -0.39 5.46
C GLU A 105 32.10 1.01 4.99
N VAL A 106 31.14 1.85 4.59
CA VAL A 106 31.41 3.19 4.03
C VAL A 106 31.47 4.30 5.09
N MET A 107 30.93 4.08 6.30
CA MET A 107 30.87 5.10 7.37
C MET A 107 32.23 5.67 7.82
N GLY A 108 33.33 5.00 7.49
CA GLY A 108 34.70 5.46 7.79
C GLY A 108 35.11 6.72 7.02
N GLU A 109 34.50 6.99 5.87
CA GLU A 109 34.87 8.14 5.06
C GLU A 109 34.31 9.46 5.65
N PRO A 110 35.03 10.59 5.52
CA PRO A 110 34.57 11.89 6.01
C PRO A 110 33.22 12.33 5.41
N LEU A 111 32.96 11.95 4.16
CA LEU A 111 31.75 12.29 3.41
C LEU A 111 30.46 11.81 4.10
N TYR A 112 30.51 10.68 4.80
CA TYR A 112 29.35 10.11 5.50
C TYR A 112 29.21 10.61 6.94
N ALA A 113 29.91 11.67 7.34
CA ALA A 113 29.84 12.22 8.70
C ALA A 113 28.41 12.49 9.20
N PRO A 114 27.46 13.01 8.40
CA PRO A 114 26.07 13.18 8.83
C PRO A 114 25.39 11.86 9.21
N LEU A 115 25.59 10.81 8.40
CA LEU A 115 25.03 9.47 8.65
C LEU A 115 25.71 8.81 9.85
N ARG A 116 27.03 8.92 9.97
CA ARG A 116 27.78 8.40 11.12
C ARG A 116 27.29 9.01 12.44
N ARG A 117 27.01 10.32 12.45
CA ARG A 117 26.44 11.00 13.63
C ARG A 117 25.04 10.49 13.96
N PHE A 118 24.20 10.27 12.95
CA PHE A 118 22.85 9.74 13.15
C PHE A 118 22.87 8.30 13.72
N LEU A 119 23.77 7.47 13.21
CA LEU A 119 23.96 6.08 13.63
C LEU A 119 24.80 5.91 14.91
N ALA A 120 25.11 7.01 15.62
CA ALA A 120 25.73 6.93 16.94
C ALA A 120 24.82 6.14 17.90
N ASP A 121 25.44 5.29 18.72
CA ASP A 121 24.79 4.48 19.76
C ASP A 121 23.69 3.52 19.23
N ASP A 122 23.87 2.97 18.02
CA ASP A 122 22.93 2.05 17.35
C ASP A 122 23.25 0.57 17.61
N GLY A 123 23.40 0.19 18.89
CA GLY A 123 23.75 -1.18 19.28
C GLY A 123 22.72 -2.24 18.89
N ASP A 124 21.44 -1.86 18.75
CA ASP A 124 20.33 -2.73 18.35
C ASP A 124 20.03 -2.69 16.84
N MET A 125 20.82 -1.95 16.06
CA MET A 125 20.69 -1.76 14.61
C MET A 125 19.36 -1.13 14.15
N ARG A 126 18.55 -0.60 15.06
CA ARG A 126 17.22 -0.06 14.74
C ARG A 126 17.32 1.19 13.89
N LYS A 127 18.22 2.12 14.24
CA LYS A 127 18.43 3.35 13.46
C LYS A 127 18.98 3.02 12.08
N ARG A 128 19.90 2.06 11.99
CA ARG A 128 20.44 1.59 10.70
C ARG A 128 19.36 0.99 9.81
N PHE A 129 18.50 0.14 10.36
CA PHE A 129 17.40 -0.45 9.58
C PHE A 129 16.43 0.62 9.07
N GLN A 130 15.98 1.53 9.93
CA GLN A 130 15.09 2.63 9.55
C GLN A 130 15.74 3.57 8.51
N LEU A 131 17.04 3.85 8.66
CA LEU A 131 17.79 4.63 7.68
C LEU A 131 17.87 3.89 6.34
N ALA A 132 18.19 2.59 6.36
CA ALA A 132 18.23 1.76 5.16
C ALA A 132 16.86 1.72 4.45
N GLU A 133 15.76 1.63 5.18
CA GLU A 133 14.40 1.71 4.63
C GLU A 133 14.13 3.05 3.94
N ARG A 134 14.45 4.16 4.60
CA ARG A 134 14.27 5.52 4.04
C ARG A 134 15.15 5.76 2.81
N LEU A 135 16.41 5.32 2.86
CA LEU A 135 17.35 5.44 1.74
C LEU A 135 16.95 4.55 0.56
N ALA A 136 16.54 3.32 0.82
CA ALA A 136 16.02 2.43 -0.21
C ALA A 136 14.77 3.00 -0.88
N ASP A 137 13.86 3.59 -0.11
CA ASP A 137 12.68 4.28 -0.64
C ASP A 137 13.06 5.48 -1.51
N LEU A 138 13.99 6.31 -1.04
CA LEU A 138 14.47 7.47 -1.80
C LEU A 138 15.14 7.08 -3.11
N PHE A 139 16.03 6.07 -3.10
CA PHE A 139 16.66 5.58 -4.32
C PHE A 139 15.66 4.88 -5.25
N ASP A 140 14.65 4.19 -4.72
CA ASP A 140 13.56 3.63 -5.53
C ASP A 140 12.80 4.74 -6.26
N GLN A 141 12.47 5.83 -5.55
CA GLN A 141 11.84 7.02 -6.14
C GLN A 141 12.74 7.70 -7.18
N TYR A 142 14.03 7.90 -6.90
CA TYR A 142 14.97 8.48 -7.86
C TYR A 142 15.08 7.65 -9.13
N GLN A 143 15.09 6.31 -9.03
CA GLN A 143 15.13 5.45 -10.21
C GLN A 143 13.92 5.63 -11.13
N VAL A 144 12.78 6.10 -10.62
CA VAL A 144 11.55 6.31 -11.39
C VAL A 144 11.42 7.74 -11.87
N TYR A 145 11.65 8.71 -10.98
CA TYR A 145 11.36 10.13 -11.24
C TYR A 145 12.59 10.96 -11.61
N ARG A 146 13.80 10.55 -11.20
CA ARG A 146 15.06 11.27 -11.39
C ARG A 146 16.21 10.36 -11.79
N ALA A 147 15.96 9.55 -12.81
CA ALA A 147 16.94 8.62 -13.37
C ALA A 147 18.19 9.37 -13.92
N ASP A 148 18.00 10.61 -14.37
CA ASP A 148 19.05 11.55 -14.78
C ASP A 148 20.04 11.86 -13.65
N TRP A 149 19.58 12.02 -12.41
CA TRP A 149 20.47 12.21 -11.25
C TRP A 149 21.33 10.98 -11.02
N LEU A 150 20.71 9.79 -11.00
CA LEU A 150 21.42 8.54 -10.75
C LEU A 150 22.44 8.22 -11.86
N ALA A 151 22.13 8.58 -13.11
CA ALA A 151 23.05 8.44 -14.23
C ALA A 151 24.28 9.36 -14.07
N ALA A 152 24.07 10.64 -13.78
CA ALA A 152 25.17 11.58 -13.52
C ALA A 152 26.03 11.12 -12.33
N TRP A 153 25.40 10.68 -11.25
CA TRP A 153 26.11 10.20 -10.07
C TRP A 153 26.91 8.92 -10.35
N ALA A 154 26.42 8.03 -11.22
CA ALA A 154 27.12 6.83 -11.65
C ALA A 154 28.41 7.16 -12.41
N GLU A 155 28.41 8.25 -13.19
CA GLU A 155 29.59 8.76 -13.92
C GLU A 155 30.57 9.53 -13.02
N GLY A 156 30.26 9.67 -11.73
CA GLY A 156 31.09 10.42 -10.77
C GLY A 156 30.78 11.90 -10.72
N GLU A 157 29.72 12.35 -11.39
CA GLU A 157 29.29 13.75 -11.38
C GLU A 157 28.28 14.02 -10.26
N ASP A 158 28.72 14.65 -9.17
CA ASP A 158 27.87 14.99 -8.03
C ASP A 158 27.00 16.24 -8.30
N VAL A 159 26.00 16.09 -9.18
CA VAL A 159 25.12 17.18 -9.63
C VAL A 159 23.64 16.81 -9.53
N LEU A 160 22.78 17.82 -9.38
CA LEU A 160 21.36 17.75 -9.63
C LEU A 160 21.09 18.36 -11.01
N VAL A 161 20.43 17.59 -11.86
CA VAL A 161 19.96 18.06 -13.18
C VAL A 161 18.56 18.60 -13.00
N ASP A 162 18.31 19.87 -13.31
CA ASP A 162 16.96 20.45 -13.27
C ASP A 162 16.14 20.08 -14.52
N ALA A 163 14.85 20.38 -14.52
CA ALA A 163 13.95 20.03 -15.63
C ALA A 163 14.38 20.62 -16.99
N ARG A 164 15.25 21.64 -16.99
CA ARG A 164 15.76 22.30 -18.20
C ARG A 164 17.13 21.75 -18.63
N GLY A 165 17.61 20.68 -17.97
CA GLY A 165 18.95 20.13 -18.18
C GLY A 165 20.06 20.95 -17.51
N GLY A 166 19.71 21.95 -16.70
CA GLY A 166 20.68 22.73 -15.94
C GLY A 166 21.32 21.88 -14.86
N ARG A 167 22.66 21.81 -14.86
CA ARG A 167 23.42 21.01 -13.90
C ARG A 167 23.83 21.91 -12.73
N ARG A 168 23.43 21.55 -11.52
CA ARG A 168 23.80 22.26 -10.28
C ARG A 168 24.59 21.32 -9.37
N PRO A 169 25.77 21.69 -8.88
CA PRO A 169 26.51 20.87 -7.94
C PRO A 169 25.69 20.52 -6.69
N LEU A 170 25.81 19.29 -6.21
CA LEU A 170 25.30 18.89 -4.90
C LEU A 170 26.00 19.69 -3.80
N ALA A 171 25.20 20.14 -2.83
CA ALA A 171 25.73 20.69 -1.59
C ALA A 171 26.64 19.67 -0.89
N GLU A 172 27.68 20.15 -0.21
CA GLU A 172 28.73 19.30 0.36
C GLU A 172 28.16 18.24 1.33
N ASP A 173 27.14 18.62 2.11
CA ASP A 173 26.41 17.78 3.05
C ASP A 173 25.45 16.76 2.40
N GLN A 174 25.27 16.80 1.08
CA GLN A 174 24.41 15.89 0.32
C GLN A 174 25.17 14.98 -0.64
N ARG A 175 26.46 15.24 -0.90
CA ARG A 175 27.31 14.44 -1.81
C ARG A 175 27.42 12.97 -1.39
N TRP A 176 27.19 12.66 -0.11
CA TRP A 176 27.12 11.28 0.37
C TRP A 176 26.03 10.45 -0.33
N GLN A 177 24.95 11.06 -0.83
CA GLN A 177 23.90 10.34 -1.56
C GLN A 177 24.44 9.79 -2.89
N ALA A 178 25.15 10.63 -3.65
CA ALA A 178 25.76 10.24 -4.91
C ALA A 178 26.87 9.19 -4.71
N ALA A 179 27.70 9.36 -3.67
CA ALA A 179 28.71 8.37 -3.31
C ALA A 179 28.11 7.03 -2.87
N LEU A 180 27.03 7.06 -2.08
CA LEU A 180 26.32 5.85 -1.66
C LEU A 180 25.69 5.12 -2.84
N TRP A 181 25.15 5.86 -3.82
CA TRP A 181 24.65 5.28 -5.05
C TRP A 181 25.75 4.57 -5.85
N ARG A 182 26.93 5.19 -5.98
CA ARG A 182 28.10 4.53 -6.61
C ARG A 182 28.54 3.28 -5.84
N ALA A 183 28.53 3.32 -4.51
CA ALA A 183 28.83 2.15 -3.68
C ALA A 183 27.82 1.01 -3.91
N LEU A 184 26.53 1.34 -4.03
CA LEU A 184 25.49 0.36 -4.39
C LEU A 184 25.71 -0.24 -5.78
N LEU A 185 26.06 0.58 -6.78
CA LEU A 185 26.40 0.08 -8.12
C LEU A 185 27.59 -0.88 -8.08
N ALA A 186 28.66 -0.53 -7.37
CA ALA A 186 29.85 -1.38 -7.22
C ALA A 186 29.52 -2.72 -6.53
N ASP A 187 28.70 -2.68 -5.49
CA ASP A 187 28.24 -3.88 -4.76
C ASP A 187 27.40 -4.83 -5.63
N VAL A 188 26.64 -4.28 -6.57
CA VAL A 188 25.81 -5.04 -7.51
C VAL A 188 26.63 -5.53 -8.72
N ALA A 189 27.62 -4.76 -9.17
CA ALA A 189 28.49 -5.10 -10.30
C ALA A 189 29.31 -6.40 -10.10
N GLY A 190 29.45 -6.89 -8.85
CA GLY A 190 30.01 -8.21 -8.55
C GLY A 190 29.15 -9.40 -9.03
N THR A 191 27.94 -9.15 -9.53
CA THR A 191 27.08 -10.13 -10.20
C THR A 191 27.05 -9.89 -11.72
N SER A 192 26.70 -10.87 -12.56
CA SER A 192 26.72 -10.72 -14.04
C SER A 192 25.38 -10.21 -14.60
N GLY A 193 25.36 -9.25 -15.55
CA GLY A 193 24.14 -8.77 -16.23
C GLY A 193 24.05 -7.25 -16.46
N LEU A 194 23.21 -6.82 -17.41
CA LEU A 194 22.99 -5.41 -17.78
C LEU A 194 22.21 -4.63 -16.72
N ALA A 195 21.37 -5.34 -15.95
CA ALA A 195 20.59 -4.78 -14.85
C ALA A 195 21.43 -4.21 -13.70
N HIS A 196 22.74 -4.47 -13.67
CA HIS A 196 23.65 -3.97 -12.65
C HIS A 196 24.03 -2.51 -12.83
N ALA A 197 23.85 -1.97 -14.04
CA ALA A 197 23.98 -0.55 -14.33
C ALA A 197 22.74 0.27 -13.91
N GLY A 198 21.73 -0.36 -13.31
CA GLY A 198 20.51 0.28 -12.82
C GLY A 198 19.36 0.32 -13.83
N ARG A 199 18.16 0.67 -13.36
CA ARG A 199 16.93 0.67 -14.17
C ARG A 199 17.00 1.59 -15.40
N ALA A 200 17.71 2.71 -15.29
CA ALA A 200 17.89 3.67 -16.39
C ALA A 200 18.67 3.08 -17.58
N ALA A 201 19.76 2.35 -17.30
CA ALA A 201 20.57 1.70 -18.32
C ALA A 201 19.79 0.57 -19.02
N VAL A 202 19.01 -0.21 -18.25
CA VAL A 202 18.12 -1.24 -18.79
C VAL A 202 17.08 -0.61 -19.72
N HIS A 203 16.49 0.52 -19.32
CA HIS A 203 15.53 1.25 -20.13
C HIS A 203 16.13 1.76 -21.46
N ALA A 204 17.31 2.39 -21.41
CA ALA A 204 17.99 2.87 -22.61
C ALA A 204 18.35 1.71 -23.58
N ALA A 205 18.88 0.62 -23.05
CA ALA A 205 19.19 -0.58 -23.83
C ALA A 205 17.92 -1.21 -24.43
N PHE A 206 16.80 -1.18 -23.70
CA PHE A 206 15.52 -1.64 -24.22
C PHE A 206 15.09 -0.81 -25.43
N LEU A 207 15.12 0.53 -25.34
CA LEU A 207 14.73 1.41 -26.45
C LEU A 207 15.62 1.20 -27.67
N GLU A 208 16.94 1.07 -27.48
CA GLU A 208 17.88 0.79 -28.57
C GLU A 208 17.58 -0.56 -29.25
N LYS A 209 17.45 -1.63 -28.45
CA LYS A 209 17.20 -2.98 -28.97
C LYS A 209 15.83 -3.08 -29.63
N ALA A 210 14.80 -2.49 -29.02
CA ALA A 210 13.46 -2.44 -29.59
C ALA A 210 13.43 -1.66 -30.90
N GLY A 211 14.16 -0.53 -30.97
CA GLY A 211 14.31 0.30 -32.17
C GLY A 211 14.92 -0.44 -33.36
N ARG A 212 15.89 -1.35 -33.11
CA ARG A 212 16.58 -2.14 -34.15
C ARG A 212 15.93 -3.50 -34.45
N TRP A 213 14.88 -3.87 -33.73
CA TRP A 213 14.28 -5.19 -33.86
C TRP A 213 13.48 -5.32 -35.17
N GLN A 214 13.81 -6.32 -35.97
CA GLN A 214 13.16 -6.59 -37.28
C GLN A 214 12.37 -7.91 -37.32
N GLY A 215 12.25 -8.61 -36.18
CA GLY A 215 11.53 -9.88 -36.08
C GLY A 215 10.08 -9.76 -35.61
N GLU A 216 9.43 -10.92 -35.48
CA GLU A 216 8.11 -11.03 -34.86
C GLU A 216 8.10 -10.55 -33.39
N ARG A 217 6.90 -10.47 -32.80
CA ARG A 217 6.71 -10.09 -31.39
C ARG A 217 7.63 -10.93 -30.49
N PRO A 218 8.48 -10.30 -29.65
CA PRO A 218 9.30 -11.00 -28.68
C PRO A 218 8.49 -11.97 -27.81
N ALA A 219 9.03 -13.19 -27.61
CA ALA A 219 8.40 -14.20 -26.78
C ALA A 219 8.25 -13.69 -25.33
N GLY A 220 7.05 -13.85 -24.76
CA GLY A 220 6.72 -13.39 -23.41
C GLY A 220 6.08 -12.01 -23.32
N LEU A 221 6.02 -11.23 -24.41
CA LEU A 221 5.16 -10.05 -24.46
C LEU A 221 3.70 -10.45 -24.74
N PRO A 222 2.68 -9.87 -24.10
CA PRO A 222 1.29 -10.17 -24.42
C PRO A 222 0.90 -9.61 -25.79
N ARG A 223 -0.13 -10.16 -26.44
CA ARG A 223 -0.64 -9.61 -27.70
C ARG A 223 -1.37 -8.29 -27.51
N ARG A 224 -2.03 -8.11 -26.36
CA ARG A 224 -2.78 -6.91 -25.99
C ARG A 224 -2.42 -6.48 -24.58
N ILE A 225 -2.23 -5.17 -24.41
CA ILE A 225 -1.95 -4.49 -23.16
C ILE A 225 -3.02 -3.43 -22.98
N LEU A 226 -3.84 -3.59 -21.95
CA LEU A 226 -4.90 -2.66 -21.57
C LEU A 226 -4.40 -1.84 -20.39
N VAL A 227 -4.55 -0.52 -20.42
CA VAL A 227 -4.18 0.35 -19.30
C VAL A 227 -5.43 1.05 -18.80
N PHE A 228 -5.76 0.86 -17.53
CA PHE A 228 -7.03 1.34 -16.97
C PHE A 228 -6.88 1.94 -15.57
N GLY A 229 -7.58 3.05 -15.33
CA GLY A 229 -7.66 3.67 -14.01
C GLY A 229 -6.30 4.18 -13.51
N ILE A 230 -5.48 4.69 -14.43
CA ILE A 230 -4.15 5.23 -14.16
C ILE A 230 -4.20 6.74 -14.40
N SER A 231 -3.97 7.52 -13.35
CA SER A 231 -3.98 9.00 -13.41
C SER A 231 -2.60 9.62 -13.65
N SER A 232 -1.54 8.81 -13.59
CA SER A 232 -0.17 9.24 -13.92
C SER A 232 0.74 8.06 -14.24
N LEU A 233 1.61 8.24 -15.25
CA LEU A 233 2.74 7.35 -15.52
C LEU A 233 4.03 8.17 -15.71
N PRO A 234 5.19 7.65 -15.28
CA PRO A 234 6.48 8.20 -15.64
C PRO A 234 6.70 8.19 -17.16
N ARG A 235 7.44 9.17 -17.69
CA ARG A 235 7.83 9.26 -19.11
C ARG A 235 8.41 7.94 -19.64
N GLN A 236 9.33 7.32 -18.89
CA GLN A 236 9.93 6.03 -19.24
C GLN A 236 8.89 4.92 -19.44
N SER A 237 7.80 4.93 -18.67
CA SER A 237 6.73 3.95 -18.82
C SER A 237 5.99 4.13 -20.14
N LEU A 238 5.73 5.37 -20.53
CA LEU A 238 5.08 5.71 -21.80
C LEU A 238 5.98 5.38 -22.99
N GLU A 239 7.28 5.68 -22.92
CA GLU A 239 8.26 5.34 -23.96
C GLU A 239 8.34 3.82 -24.19
N VAL A 240 8.26 3.02 -23.13
CA VAL A 240 8.19 1.56 -23.26
C VAL A 240 6.88 1.12 -23.90
N LEU A 241 5.73 1.61 -23.44
CA LEU A 241 4.43 1.26 -24.03
C LEU A 241 4.37 1.64 -25.51
N ALA A 242 4.86 2.83 -25.88
CA ALA A 242 5.01 3.26 -27.27
C ALA A 242 5.96 2.34 -28.05
N GLY A 243 7.09 1.96 -27.46
CA GLY A 243 8.02 0.99 -28.01
C GLY A 243 7.37 -0.37 -28.28
N LEU A 244 6.54 -0.86 -27.36
CA LEU A 244 5.82 -2.13 -27.44
C LEU A 244 4.64 -2.10 -28.42
N ALA A 245 4.06 -0.92 -28.70
CA ALA A 245 2.91 -0.75 -29.57
C ALA A 245 3.14 -1.27 -31.00
N ARG A 246 4.41 -1.43 -31.41
CA ARG A 246 4.79 -2.04 -32.68
C ARG A 246 4.49 -3.55 -32.78
N TRP A 247 4.41 -4.24 -31.63
CA TRP A 247 4.19 -5.69 -31.56
C TRP A 247 2.91 -6.07 -30.82
N SER A 248 2.48 -5.23 -29.89
CA SER A 248 1.36 -5.49 -28.97
C SER A 248 0.34 -4.38 -29.15
N GLN A 249 -0.93 -4.73 -29.14
CA GLN A 249 -1.99 -3.74 -29.11
C GLN A 249 -2.00 -3.04 -27.75
N VAL A 250 -1.65 -1.76 -27.70
CA VAL A 250 -1.72 -0.95 -26.48
C VAL A 250 -2.96 -0.07 -26.52
N LEU A 251 -3.91 -0.33 -25.63
CA LEU A 251 -5.10 0.49 -25.40
C LEU A 251 -5.01 1.13 -24.02
N MET A 252 -5.00 2.46 -23.98
CA MET A 252 -5.01 3.20 -22.72
C MET A 252 -6.32 3.95 -22.55
N CYS A 253 -7.04 3.63 -21.48
CA CYS A 253 -8.25 4.31 -21.03
C CYS A 253 -7.85 5.35 -19.98
N VAL A 254 -7.79 6.61 -20.40
CA VAL A 254 -7.29 7.74 -19.63
C VAL A 254 -8.47 8.51 -19.04
N HIS A 255 -8.58 8.52 -17.72
CA HIS A 255 -9.56 9.34 -17.03
C HIS A 255 -9.14 10.81 -17.09
N ASN A 256 -9.85 11.61 -17.89
CA ASN A 256 -9.58 13.03 -18.10
C ASN A 256 -10.80 13.84 -17.65
N PRO A 257 -10.69 14.67 -16.61
CA PRO A 257 -11.84 15.42 -16.09
C PRO A 257 -12.31 16.54 -17.03
N CYS A 258 -11.53 16.88 -18.07
CA CYS A 258 -11.76 18.04 -18.93
C CYS A 258 -11.68 17.66 -20.42
N GLU A 259 -12.65 18.12 -21.22
CA GLU A 259 -12.71 17.88 -22.65
C GLU A 259 -11.77 18.79 -23.46
N HIS A 260 -11.41 19.94 -22.88
CA HIS A 260 -10.54 20.93 -23.50
C HIS A 260 -9.09 20.75 -23.07
N TYR A 261 -8.16 21.22 -23.90
CA TYR A 261 -6.75 21.21 -23.52
C TYR A 261 -6.50 22.13 -22.32
N TRP A 262 -6.02 21.54 -21.23
CA TRP A 262 -5.81 22.20 -19.96
C TRP A 262 -4.38 22.05 -19.44
N ALA A 263 -3.47 21.55 -20.27
CA ALA A 263 -2.10 21.32 -19.86
C ALA A 263 -1.26 22.60 -19.65
N ASP A 264 -1.69 23.73 -20.23
CA ASP A 264 -1.01 25.03 -20.10
C ASP A 264 -1.49 25.87 -18.90
N ILE A 265 -2.32 25.31 -18.01
CA ILE A 265 -2.97 26.05 -16.90
C ILE A 265 -2.01 26.36 -15.73
N VAL A 266 -0.69 26.25 -15.89
CA VAL A 266 0.30 26.80 -14.95
C VAL A 266 1.54 27.30 -15.72
N THR A 267 2.20 28.31 -15.16
CA THR A 267 3.32 29.14 -15.62
C THR A 267 4.58 28.44 -16.16
N ASP A 268 4.66 27.11 -16.16
CA ASP A 268 5.83 26.43 -16.70
C ASP A 268 5.79 26.45 -18.24
N LYS A 269 6.49 27.44 -18.80
CA LYS A 269 6.72 27.68 -20.24
C LYS A 269 7.24 26.46 -21.03
N ASP A 270 7.57 25.36 -20.36
CA ASP A 270 8.11 24.14 -20.95
C ASP A 270 7.03 23.31 -21.69
N LEU A 271 5.74 23.50 -21.38
CA LEU A 271 4.61 22.84 -22.06
C LEU A 271 4.29 23.39 -23.47
N LEU A 272 4.81 24.58 -23.81
CA LEU A 272 4.68 25.18 -25.14
C LEU A 272 5.51 24.47 -26.23
N ARG A 273 6.27 23.42 -25.88
CA ARG A 273 7.02 22.62 -26.87
C ARG A 273 6.15 21.63 -27.65
N ALA A 274 4.98 21.25 -27.13
CA ALA A 274 4.02 20.44 -27.86
C ALA A 274 3.23 21.35 -28.81
N GLY A 275 3.75 21.57 -30.02
CA GLY A 275 3.08 22.35 -31.06
C GLY A 275 1.75 21.75 -31.56
N VAL A 276 1.39 20.55 -31.10
CA VAL A 276 0.19 19.81 -31.50
C VAL A 276 -0.41 19.20 -30.22
N SER A 277 -1.53 19.75 -29.76
CA SER A 277 -2.34 19.12 -28.71
C SER A 277 -3.47 18.30 -29.33
N ARG A 278 -3.83 17.18 -28.67
CA ARG A 278 -5.01 16.38 -29.02
C ARG A 278 -6.30 17.17 -28.85
N GLN A 279 -6.47 17.76 -27.69
CA GLN A 279 -7.71 18.44 -27.31
C GLN A 279 -7.69 19.87 -27.85
N ARG A 280 -8.85 20.35 -28.29
CA ARG A 280 -8.96 21.75 -28.69
C ARG A 280 -8.87 22.62 -27.45
N ARG A 281 -8.15 23.73 -27.57
CA ARG A 281 -8.25 24.80 -26.58
C ARG A 281 -9.65 25.37 -26.64
N ARG A 282 -10.16 25.76 -25.49
CA ARG A 282 -11.43 26.45 -25.39
C ARG A 282 -11.36 27.82 -26.08
N GLU A 283 -12.41 28.19 -26.79
CA GLU A 283 -12.54 29.50 -27.43
C GLU A 283 -12.46 30.63 -26.39
N GLY A 284 -11.69 31.68 -26.69
CA GLY A 284 -11.51 32.85 -25.81
C GLY A 284 -10.39 32.72 -24.76
N VAL A 285 -9.69 31.59 -24.68
CA VAL A 285 -8.52 31.40 -23.81
C VAL A 285 -7.24 31.83 -24.54
N PRO A 286 -6.45 32.80 -24.01
CA PRO A 286 -5.17 33.20 -24.58
C PRO A 286 -4.15 32.06 -24.73
N GLN A 287 -3.24 32.15 -25.70
CA GLN A 287 -2.21 31.13 -25.92
C GLN A 287 -1.20 31.02 -24.77
N VAL A 288 -0.92 32.14 -24.11
CA VAL A 288 -0.01 32.23 -22.95
C VAL A 288 -0.81 32.84 -21.81
N LEU A 289 -1.01 32.07 -20.74
CA LEU A 289 -1.64 32.53 -19.51
C LEU A 289 -0.55 32.85 -18.48
N SER A 290 -0.58 34.04 -17.88
CA SER A 290 0.20 34.29 -16.67
C SER A 290 -0.50 33.64 -15.47
N GLU A 291 0.25 33.33 -14.40
CA GLU A 291 -0.29 32.71 -13.18
C GLU A 291 -1.43 33.54 -12.59
N ASP A 292 -1.26 34.85 -12.60
CA ASP A 292 -2.24 35.82 -12.13
C ASP A 292 -3.53 35.84 -12.97
N GLN A 293 -3.50 35.33 -14.21
CA GLN A 293 -4.64 35.33 -15.14
C GLN A 293 -5.34 33.97 -15.22
N LEU A 294 -4.82 32.91 -14.59
CA LEU A 294 -5.39 31.57 -14.66
C LEU A 294 -6.84 31.51 -14.17
N HIS A 295 -7.15 32.23 -13.09
CA HIS A 295 -8.50 32.29 -12.52
C HIS A 295 -9.54 32.93 -13.46
N LEU A 296 -9.09 33.68 -14.48
CA LEU A 296 -9.97 34.31 -15.48
C LEU A 296 -10.34 33.36 -16.62
N HIS A 297 -9.52 32.33 -16.86
CA HIS A 297 -9.61 31.49 -18.06
C HIS A 297 -9.71 29.99 -17.78
N ALA A 298 -9.61 29.56 -16.52
CA ALA A 298 -9.66 28.16 -16.11
C ALA A 298 -10.58 27.94 -14.89
N HIS A 299 -11.06 26.71 -14.74
CA HIS A 299 -11.78 26.32 -13.54
C HIS A 299 -10.80 26.21 -12.34
N PRO A 300 -11.04 26.91 -11.22
CA PRO A 300 -10.04 27.06 -10.14
C PRO A 300 -9.71 25.75 -9.43
N LEU A 301 -10.68 24.83 -9.27
CA LEU A 301 -10.41 23.53 -8.64
C LEU A 301 -9.50 22.66 -9.51
N LEU A 302 -9.67 22.70 -10.83
CA LEU A 302 -8.83 21.94 -11.74
C LEU A 302 -7.41 22.53 -11.79
N ALA A 303 -7.30 23.86 -11.75
CA ALA A 303 -6.00 24.52 -11.67
C ALA A 303 -5.24 24.16 -10.36
N ALA A 304 -5.95 24.11 -9.23
CA ALA A 304 -5.35 23.84 -7.92
C ALA A 304 -5.01 22.36 -7.71
N TRP A 305 -5.88 21.44 -8.13
CA TRP A 305 -5.75 20.00 -7.81
C TRP A 305 -5.26 19.16 -9.00
N GLY A 306 -5.33 19.68 -10.22
CA GLY A 306 -5.08 18.90 -11.44
C GLY A 306 -3.62 18.73 -11.84
N LYS A 307 -2.65 19.27 -11.08
CA LYS A 307 -1.22 19.29 -11.46
C LYS A 307 -0.70 17.93 -11.96
N GLN A 308 -0.98 16.84 -11.24
CA GLN A 308 -0.51 15.51 -11.61
C GLN A 308 -1.15 14.99 -12.91
N GLY A 309 -2.47 15.12 -13.06
CA GLY A 309 -3.17 14.69 -14.28
C GLY A 309 -2.76 15.50 -15.50
N ARG A 310 -2.46 16.78 -15.29
CA ARG A 310 -1.98 17.70 -16.31
C ARG A 310 -0.64 17.25 -16.90
N ASP A 311 0.33 16.99 -16.04
CA ASP A 311 1.67 16.56 -16.44
C ASP A 311 1.59 15.20 -17.18
N PHE A 312 0.67 14.32 -16.77
CA PHE A 312 0.42 13.06 -17.46
C PHE A 312 -0.20 13.23 -18.86
N ILE A 313 -1.22 14.08 -19.01
CA ILE A 313 -1.85 14.36 -20.31
C ILE A 313 -0.86 14.98 -21.28
N ALA A 314 -0.02 15.91 -20.80
CA ALA A 314 1.04 16.50 -21.62
C ALA A 314 2.02 15.45 -22.17
N LEU A 315 2.44 14.51 -21.33
CA LEU A 315 3.32 13.41 -21.75
C LEU A 315 2.64 12.48 -22.77
N LEU A 316 1.33 12.29 -22.67
CA LEU A 316 0.56 11.48 -23.63
C LEU A 316 0.45 12.17 -24.99
N ASP A 317 0.20 13.49 -25.01
CA ASP A 317 0.10 14.28 -26.24
C ASP A 317 1.40 14.23 -27.06
N GLU A 318 2.58 14.16 -26.40
CA GLU A 318 3.87 13.96 -27.07
C GLU A 318 3.97 12.62 -27.84
N GLN A 319 3.17 11.61 -27.47
CA GLN A 319 3.19 10.27 -28.05
C GLN A 319 2.02 9.98 -29.01
N ASP A 320 1.03 10.88 -29.12
CA ASP A 320 -0.19 10.68 -29.92
C ASP A 320 -0.19 11.54 -31.20
N SER A 321 0.32 10.99 -32.31
CA SER A 321 0.32 11.69 -33.60
C SER A 321 -1.07 11.76 -34.23
N ALA A 322 -1.31 12.78 -35.05
CA ALA A 322 -2.59 12.98 -35.73
C ALA A 322 -2.91 11.84 -36.71
N GLU A 323 -1.90 11.30 -37.39
CA GLU A 323 -2.02 10.16 -38.31
C GLU A 323 -2.43 8.90 -37.56
N ALA A 324 -1.71 8.56 -36.48
CA ALA A 324 -2.02 7.40 -35.65
C ALA A 324 -3.46 7.47 -35.10
N ARG A 325 -3.91 8.67 -34.70
CA ARG A 325 -5.27 8.89 -34.22
C ARG A 325 -6.34 8.60 -35.28
N GLN A 326 -6.12 9.04 -36.51
CA GLN A 326 -7.07 8.78 -37.60
C GLN A 326 -7.19 7.28 -37.89
N ASP A 327 -6.08 6.54 -37.82
CA ASP A 327 -6.05 5.10 -38.06
C ASP A 327 -6.90 4.35 -37.03
N TYR A 328 -6.68 4.59 -35.73
CA TYR A 328 -7.45 3.88 -34.71
C TYR A 328 -8.87 4.42 -34.50
N ALA A 329 -9.17 5.65 -34.93
CA ALA A 329 -10.52 6.20 -34.95
C ALA A 329 -11.53 5.35 -35.74
N ALA A 330 -11.06 4.65 -36.78
CA ALA A 330 -11.89 3.77 -37.57
C ALA A 330 -12.47 2.62 -36.72
N TYR A 331 -11.64 1.97 -35.91
CA TYR A 331 -12.08 0.84 -35.07
C TYR A 331 -13.14 1.24 -34.03
N PHE A 332 -13.02 2.43 -33.43
CA PHE A 332 -14.03 2.89 -32.46
C PHE A 332 -15.36 3.26 -33.14
N ARG A 333 -15.31 3.88 -34.33
CA ARG A 333 -16.53 4.15 -35.10
C ARG A 333 -17.28 2.87 -35.49
N GLU A 334 -16.56 1.80 -35.79
CA GLU A 334 -17.16 0.48 -36.05
C GLU A 334 -17.85 -0.11 -34.82
N LEU A 335 -17.39 0.24 -33.61
CA LEU A 335 -18.02 -0.13 -32.34
C LEU A 335 -19.20 0.78 -31.97
N GLY A 336 -19.49 1.81 -32.77
CA GLY A 336 -20.47 2.84 -32.44
C GLY A 336 -19.97 3.85 -31.40
N GLU A 337 -18.69 3.80 -31.05
CA GLU A 337 -18.09 4.57 -29.97
C GLU A 337 -17.25 5.74 -30.47
N ARG A 338 -17.09 6.76 -29.63
CA ARG A 338 -16.16 7.87 -29.87
C ARG A 338 -14.82 7.56 -29.22
N ILE A 339 -13.75 8.11 -29.80
CA ILE A 339 -12.41 8.00 -29.20
C ILE A 339 -12.32 8.84 -27.91
N ASP A 340 -13.04 9.96 -27.89
CA ASP A 340 -13.14 10.86 -26.75
C ASP A 340 -14.55 10.76 -26.17
N LEU A 341 -14.65 10.18 -24.97
CA LEU A 341 -15.87 9.88 -24.22
C LEU A 341 -16.11 10.97 -23.17
N PHE A 342 -16.39 12.18 -23.62
CA PHE A 342 -16.77 13.29 -22.75
C PHE A 342 -18.29 13.46 -22.75
N GLU A 343 -18.89 13.17 -21.62
CA GLU A 343 -20.34 13.23 -21.44
C GLU A 343 -20.74 14.48 -20.64
N PRO A 344 -21.66 15.32 -21.16
CA PRO A 344 -22.22 16.45 -20.41
C PRO A 344 -23.05 15.97 -19.24
N ARG A 345 -23.10 16.80 -18.20
CA ARG A 345 -24.09 16.63 -17.13
C ARG A 345 -25.26 17.59 -17.36
N PRO A 346 -26.50 17.16 -17.07
CA PRO A 346 -27.69 17.99 -17.31
C PRO A 346 -27.77 19.24 -16.43
N GLY A 347 -26.87 19.42 -15.46
CA GLY A 347 -26.79 20.63 -14.62
C GLY A 347 -27.95 20.80 -13.64
N ALA A 348 -28.67 19.72 -13.31
CA ALA A 348 -29.85 19.77 -12.45
C ALA A 348 -29.52 19.95 -10.96
N THR A 349 -28.28 19.62 -10.57
CA THR A 349 -27.76 19.77 -9.21
C THR A 349 -26.41 20.47 -9.23
N LEU A 350 -26.01 21.07 -8.11
CA LEU A 350 -24.72 21.69 -7.89
C LEU A 350 -23.57 20.73 -8.19
N LEU A 351 -23.68 19.46 -7.79
CA LEU A 351 -22.67 18.46 -8.15
C LEU A 351 -22.53 18.31 -9.67
N GLN A 352 -23.64 18.21 -10.39
CA GLN A 352 -23.63 18.10 -11.85
C GLN A 352 -23.12 19.37 -12.53
N GLN A 353 -23.52 20.54 -12.05
CA GLN A 353 -23.04 21.84 -12.54
C GLN A 353 -21.53 21.96 -12.36
N LEU A 354 -21.01 21.59 -11.19
CA LEU A 354 -19.57 21.59 -10.91
C LEU A 354 -18.81 20.60 -11.80
N GLN A 355 -19.34 19.39 -12.00
CA GLN A 355 -18.76 18.40 -12.90
C GLN A 355 -18.70 18.92 -14.34
N ASP A 356 -19.78 19.55 -14.81
CA ASP A 356 -19.87 20.11 -16.16
C ASP A 356 -18.94 21.32 -16.34
N ASP A 357 -18.83 22.18 -15.32
CA ASP A 357 -17.92 23.32 -15.33
C ASP A 357 -16.45 22.90 -15.32
N ILE A 358 -16.09 21.83 -14.61
CA ILE A 358 -14.74 21.25 -14.67
C ILE A 358 -14.48 20.66 -16.06
N ARG A 359 -15.47 19.94 -16.61
CA ARG A 359 -15.39 19.33 -17.94
C ARG A 359 -15.13 20.36 -19.03
N ASP A 360 -15.87 21.46 -19.01
CA ASP A 360 -15.81 22.55 -20.01
C ASP A 360 -14.82 23.64 -19.64
N LEU A 361 -13.99 23.42 -18.60
CA LEU A 361 -12.99 24.36 -18.14
C LEU A 361 -13.58 25.77 -17.89
N ARG A 362 -14.76 25.86 -17.27
CA ARG A 362 -15.47 27.13 -17.03
C ARG A 362 -14.84 27.94 -15.90
N PRO A 363 -14.49 29.22 -16.13
CA PRO A 363 -14.08 30.11 -15.05
C PRO A 363 -15.31 30.53 -14.23
N LEU A 364 -15.09 30.92 -12.97
CA LEU A 364 -16.16 31.25 -12.03
C LEU A 364 -17.09 32.37 -12.51
N ALA A 365 -16.56 33.33 -13.28
CA ALA A 365 -17.36 34.43 -13.82
C ALA A 365 -18.42 33.93 -14.82
N GLU A 366 -18.12 32.86 -15.55
CA GLU A 366 -19.04 32.25 -16.50
C GLU A 366 -20.01 31.29 -15.80
N THR A 367 -19.52 30.45 -14.89
CA THR A 367 -20.35 29.64 -13.99
C THR A 367 -21.50 30.46 -13.38
N ARG A 368 -21.19 31.64 -12.83
CA ARG A 368 -22.18 32.54 -12.20
C ARG A 368 -23.16 33.21 -13.18
N ARG A 369 -22.88 33.17 -14.48
CA ARG A 369 -23.77 33.69 -15.53
C ARG A 369 -24.67 32.61 -16.10
N ILE A 370 -24.17 31.37 -16.19
CA ILE A 370 -24.89 30.23 -16.75
C ILE A 370 -25.84 29.64 -15.71
N TRP A 371 -25.36 29.42 -14.49
CA TRP A 371 -26.11 28.76 -13.44
C TRP A 371 -26.73 29.77 -12.49
N ASP A 372 -27.99 29.53 -12.15
CA ASP A 372 -28.66 30.27 -11.10
C ASP A 372 -28.03 29.97 -9.72
N PRO A 373 -28.16 30.89 -8.75
CA PRO A 373 -27.76 30.61 -7.38
C PRO A 373 -28.43 29.34 -6.84
N VAL A 374 -27.62 28.43 -6.29
CA VAL A 374 -28.09 27.18 -5.69
C VAL A 374 -29.02 27.46 -4.51
N ASP A 375 -30.17 26.77 -4.46
CA ASP A 375 -31.03 26.72 -3.28
C ASP A 375 -30.69 25.47 -2.42
N PRO A 376 -30.02 25.63 -1.27
CA PRO A 376 -29.62 24.50 -0.43
C PRO A 376 -30.80 23.72 0.16
N ARG A 377 -32.03 24.22 0.08
CA ARG A 377 -33.23 23.49 0.55
C ARG A 377 -33.71 22.47 -0.46
N ARG A 378 -33.41 22.68 -1.74
CA ARG A 378 -33.83 21.81 -2.84
C ARG A 378 -32.70 20.93 -3.34
N ASP A 379 -31.46 21.42 -3.24
CA ASP A 379 -30.28 20.69 -3.66
C ASP A 379 -29.50 20.14 -2.46
N GLY A 380 -29.45 18.81 -2.37
CA GLY A 380 -28.67 18.08 -1.37
C GLY A 380 -27.44 17.37 -1.93
N SER A 381 -27.06 17.62 -3.19
CA SER A 381 -25.99 16.87 -3.88
C SER A 381 -24.60 17.08 -3.28
N ILE A 382 -24.35 18.25 -2.67
CA ILE A 382 -23.14 18.55 -1.90
C ILE A 382 -23.54 19.14 -0.55
N ARG A 383 -23.12 18.50 0.53
CA ARG A 383 -23.38 18.93 1.91
C ARG A 383 -22.10 18.98 2.72
N PHE A 384 -22.06 19.91 3.67
CA PHE A 384 -20.97 20.05 4.64
C PHE A 384 -21.54 19.83 6.03
N HIS A 385 -20.91 18.95 6.80
CA HIS A 385 -21.29 18.64 8.17
C HIS A 385 -20.12 18.98 9.10
N VAL A 386 -20.42 19.65 10.21
CA VAL A 386 -19.44 19.95 11.26
C VAL A 386 -19.83 19.16 12.50
N ALA A 387 -18.92 18.32 12.96
CA ALA A 387 -19.11 17.46 14.13
C ALA A 387 -18.09 17.79 15.23
N HIS A 388 -18.38 17.37 16.47
CA HIS A 388 -17.54 17.62 17.64
C HIS A 388 -16.44 16.56 17.84
N GLY A 389 -16.38 15.54 16.98
CA GLY A 389 -15.39 14.47 17.01
C GLY A 389 -15.80 13.26 16.15
N PRO A 390 -14.92 12.26 15.98
CA PRO A 390 -15.13 11.12 15.09
C PRO A 390 -16.40 10.32 15.39
N GLN A 391 -16.68 10.06 16.66
CA GLN A 391 -17.89 9.35 17.08
C GLN A 391 -19.15 10.07 16.56
N ARG A 392 -19.25 11.38 16.79
CA ARG A 392 -20.42 12.17 16.40
C ARG A 392 -20.51 12.33 14.88
N GLU A 393 -19.37 12.39 14.19
CA GLU A 393 -19.31 12.45 12.73
C GLU A 393 -19.88 11.18 12.09
N VAL A 394 -19.52 10.00 12.62
CA VAL A 394 -20.03 8.71 12.15
C VAL A 394 -21.53 8.56 12.45
N GLU A 395 -22.00 9.01 13.61
CA GLU A 395 -23.44 9.04 13.93
C GLU A 395 -24.22 9.91 12.94
N ILE A 396 -23.72 11.12 12.65
CA ILE A 396 -24.34 12.02 11.68
C ILE A 396 -24.37 11.36 10.29
N LEU A 397 -23.26 10.74 9.87
CA LEU A 397 -23.17 10.02 8.60
C LEU A 397 -24.22 8.90 8.52
N HIS A 398 -24.34 8.09 9.57
CA HIS A 398 -25.32 7.00 9.63
C HIS A 398 -26.75 7.53 9.44
N ASP A 399 -27.12 8.59 10.16
CA ASP A 399 -28.44 9.22 10.03
C ASP A 399 -28.67 9.79 8.62
N GLN A 400 -27.64 10.39 7.98
CA GLN A 400 -27.74 10.88 6.61
C GLN A 400 -27.91 9.74 5.59
N LEU A 401 -27.21 8.62 5.77
CA LEU A 401 -27.33 7.47 4.89
C LEU A 401 -28.70 6.81 5.02
N LEU A 402 -29.25 6.68 6.24
CA LEU A 402 -30.61 6.22 6.44
C LEU A 402 -31.63 7.10 5.72
N ALA A 403 -31.51 8.42 5.88
CA ALA A 403 -32.38 9.36 5.18
C ALA A 403 -32.25 9.25 3.65
N ALA A 404 -31.04 9.01 3.13
CA ALA A 404 -30.81 8.82 1.71
C ALA A 404 -31.44 7.53 1.17
N PHE A 405 -31.29 6.41 1.89
CA PHE A 405 -31.91 5.12 1.50
C PHE A 405 -33.43 5.15 1.61
N ASP A 406 -34.01 5.89 2.57
CA ASP A 406 -35.45 6.08 2.67
C ASP A 406 -36.01 6.95 1.53
N ALA A 407 -35.24 7.96 1.11
CA ALA A 407 -35.64 8.87 0.04
C ALA A 407 -35.52 8.26 -1.37
N ASP A 408 -34.53 7.38 -1.62
CA ASP A 408 -34.29 6.74 -2.91
C ASP A 408 -34.16 5.21 -2.78
N PRO A 409 -35.23 4.45 -3.09
CA PRO A 409 -35.19 2.98 -3.08
C PRO A 409 -34.22 2.35 -4.07
N GLY A 410 -33.74 3.10 -5.07
CA GLY A 410 -32.74 2.64 -6.04
C GLY A 410 -31.31 2.68 -5.51
N LEU A 411 -31.05 3.48 -4.47
CA LEU A 411 -29.73 3.63 -3.86
C LEU A 411 -29.42 2.43 -2.96
N ARG A 412 -28.36 1.68 -3.26
CA ARG A 412 -27.96 0.52 -2.46
C ARG A 412 -26.69 0.86 -1.67
N PRO A 413 -26.44 0.19 -0.53
CA PRO A 413 -25.22 0.40 0.25
C PRO A 413 -23.91 0.23 -0.56
N ARG A 414 -23.90 -0.64 -1.57
CA ARG A 414 -22.74 -0.85 -2.45
C ARG A 414 -22.41 0.35 -3.35
N ASP A 415 -23.36 1.26 -3.54
CA ASP A 415 -23.22 2.46 -4.36
C ASP A 415 -22.65 3.63 -3.53
N VAL A 416 -22.39 3.41 -2.22
CA VAL A 416 -21.85 4.40 -1.27
C VAL A 416 -20.40 4.07 -0.92
N ILE A 417 -19.53 5.09 -0.95
CA ILE A 417 -18.16 5.01 -0.44
C ILE A 417 -17.93 6.06 0.64
N VAL A 418 -17.33 5.66 1.76
CA VAL A 418 -16.93 6.53 2.85
C VAL A 418 -15.41 6.49 2.96
N MET A 419 -14.77 7.64 2.81
CA MET A 419 -13.31 7.77 2.85
C MET A 419 -12.90 8.62 4.04
N VAL A 420 -11.92 8.15 4.81
CA VAL A 420 -11.34 8.84 5.95
C VAL A 420 -9.81 8.86 5.82
N PRO A 421 -9.11 9.88 6.36
CA PRO A 421 -7.66 9.97 6.24
C PRO A 421 -6.91 8.85 6.98
N ASP A 422 -7.47 8.34 8.08
CA ASP A 422 -6.94 7.18 8.81
C ASP A 422 -8.09 6.27 9.25
N ILE A 423 -8.23 5.13 8.57
CA ILE A 423 -9.28 4.16 8.86
C ILE A 423 -9.11 3.50 10.24
N ASN A 424 -7.89 3.37 10.75
CA ASN A 424 -7.67 2.72 12.04
C ASN A 424 -8.19 3.59 13.18
N ALA A 425 -8.08 4.91 13.06
CA ALA A 425 -8.64 5.85 14.02
C ALA A 425 -10.19 5.85 14.03
N TYR A 426 -10.82 5.64 12.87
CA TYR A 426 -12.29 5.66 12.74
C TYR A 426 -12.96 4.32 12.97
N ALA A 427 -12.26 3.20 12.77
CA ALA A 427 -12.83 1.86 12.83
C ALA A 427 -13.62 1.55 14.12
N PRO A 428 -13.14 1.88 15.33
CA PRO A 428 -13.91 1.65 16.56
C PRO A 428 -15.23 2.42 16.58
N HIS A 429 -15.23 3.65 16.06
CA HIS A 429 -16.42 4.50 15.97
C HIS A 429 -17.42 3.96 14.95
N ILE A 430 -16.95 3.48 13.80
CA ILE A 430 -17.80 2.84 12.78
C ILE A 430 -18.44 1.58 13.35
N GLN A 431 -17.66 0.72 14.03
CA GLN A 431 -18.18 -0.48 14.68
C GLN A 431 -19.21 -0.16 15.77
N ALA A 432 -18.98 0.87 16.57
CA ALA A 432 -19.91 1.27 17.62
C ALA A 432 -21.26 1.77 17.07
N VAL A 433 -21.26 2.45 15.92
CA VAL A 433 -22.49 3.01 15.32
C VAL A 433 -23.20 2.00 14.41
N PHE A 434 -22.47 1.36 13.50
CA PHE A 434 -23.04 0.46 12.50
C PHE A 434 -23.08 -1.02 12.94
N GLY A 435 -22.13 -1.45 13.77
CA GLY A 435 -21.90 -2.87 14.10
C GLY A 435 -22.73 -3.42 15.25
N LEU A 436 -23.31 -2.56 16.09
CA LEU A 436 -24.12 -2.98 17.25
C LEU A 436 -25.61 -3.22 16.92
N LEU A 437 -26.05 -2.86 15.72
CA LEU A 437 -27.44 -3.01 15.29
C LEU A 437 -27.68 -4.45 14.78
N ASP A 438 -28.81 -5.03 15.18
CA ASP A 438 -29.24 -6.34 14.67
C ASP A 438 -29.56 -6.24 13.17
N PRO A 439 -29.19 -7.21 12.32
CA PRO A 439 -29.54 -7.22 10.90
C PRO A 439 -31.05 -7.11 10.59
N GLN A 440 -31.92 -7.40 11.56
CA GLN A 440 -33.37 -7.24 11.44
C GLN A 440 -33.87 -5.84 11.83
N ASP A 441 -33.03 -4.99 12.43
CA ASP A 441 -33.37 -3.60 12.75
C ASP A 441 -33.45 -2.78 11.45
N ALA A 442 -34.50 -1.97 11.30
CA ALA A 442 -34.69 -1.14 10.11
C ALA A 442 -33.58 -0.10 9.90
N ARG A 443 -32.81 0.20 10.95
CA ARG A 443 -31.67 1.13 10.91
C ARG A 443 -30.36 0.45 10.50
N TYR A 444 -30.34 -0.88 10.36
CA TYR A 444 -29.14 -1.60 10.01
C TYR A 444 -28.72 -1.30 8.57
N ILE A 445 -27.49 -0.78 8.40
CA ILE A 445 -26.86 -0.60 7.09
C ILE A 445 -25.64 -1.54 7.03
N PRO A 446 -25.59 -2.48 6.06
CA PRO A 446 -24.42 -3.33 5.90
C PRO A 446 -23.20 -2.51 5.47
N PHE A 447 -22.05 -2.77 6.11
CA PHE A 447 -20.80 -2.09 5.82
C PHE A 447 -19.62 -3.06 5.82
N SER A 448 -18.54 -2.66 5.17
CA SER A 448 -17.26 -3.37 5.20
C SER A 448 -16.12 -2.35 5.34
N LEU A 449 -15.18 -2.60 6.24
CA LEU A 449 -13.99 -1.77 6.41
C LEU A 449 -12.88 -2.29 5.49
N ALA A 450 -12.37 -1.42 4.63
CA ALA A 450 -11.22 -1.68 3.77
C ALA A 450 -9.96 -0.97 4.32
N ASP A 451 -8.78 -1.39 3.85
CA ASP A 451 -7.48 -0.75 4.16
C ASP A 451 -7.07 -0.73 5.64
N GLN A 452 -7.66 -1.59 6.47
CA GLN A 452 -7.24 -1.76 7.87
C GLN A 452 -5.91 -2.51 7.97
N GLY A 453 -5.05 -2.06 8.89
CA GLY A 453 -3.87 -2.83 9.26
C GLY A 453 -4.27 -4.15 9.92
N ARG A 454 -4.04 -5.29 9.25
CA ARG A 454 -4.32 -6.64 9.77
C ARG A 454 -3.80 -6.91 11.19
N ARG A 455 -2.77 -6.18 11.62
CA ARG A 455 -2.12 -6.31 12.94
C ARG A 455 -3.00 -5.94 14.13
N GLN A 456 -4.01 -5.09 13.95
CA GLN A 456 -4.78 -4.57 15.09
C GLN A 456 -6.01 -5.41 15.46
N PHE A 457 -6.44 -6.36 14.61
CA PHE A 457 -7.75 -7.00 14.77
C PHE A 457 -7.73 -8.53 14.82
N ASP A 458 -6.64 -9.17 14.39
CA ASP A 458 -6.52 -10.63 14.50
C ASP A 458 -5.78 -10.96 15.81
N PRO A 459 -6.46 -11.53 16.83
CA PRO A 459 -5.83 -11.89 18.10
C PRO A 459 -4.65 -12.83 17.92
N LEU A 460 -4.67 -13.68 16.88
CA LEU A 460 -3.55 -14.56 16.55
C LEU A 460 -2.34 -13.76 16.09
N VAL A 461 -2.53 -12.75 15.23
CA VAL A 461 -1.44 -11.89 14.77
C VAL A 461 -0.84 -11.10 15.93
N HIS A 462 -1.69 -10.56 16.82
CA HIS A 462 -1.22 -9.87 18.02
C HIS A 462 -0.41 -10.80 18.95
N ALA A 463 -0.90 -12.02 19.18
CA ALA A 463 -0.18 -13.03 19.95
C ALA A 463 1.18 -13.39 19.33
N VAL A 464 1.25 -13.53 18.00
CA VAL A 464 2.53 -13.76 17.31
C VAL A 464 3.48 -12.57 17.50
N GLU A 465 3.00 -11.32 17.45
CA GLU A 465 3.83 -10.13 17.72
C GLU A 465 4.36 -10.12 19.16
N LEU A 466 3.52 -10.43 20.15
CA LEU A 466 3.94 -10.57 21.55
C LEU A 466 5.03 -11.64 21.70
N LEU A 467 4.85 -12.81 21.06
CA LEU A 467 5.79 -13.93 21.13
C LEU A 467 7.13 -13.62 20.45
N VAL A 468 7.12 -12.99 19.26
CA VAL A 468 8.35 -12.56 18.57
C VAL A 468 9.06 -11.45 19.35
N GLY A 469 8.29 -10.60 20.05
CA GLY A 469 8.78 -9.52 20.91
C GLY A 469 9.28 -9.94 22.29
N LEU A 470 9.22 -11.24 22.65
CA LEU A 470 9.59 -11.74 23.99
C LEU A 470 10.93 -11.25 24.53
N PRO A 471 12.03 -11.15 23.76
CA PRO A 471 13.30 -10.64 24.26
C PRO A 471 13.25 -9.22 24.85
N GLN A 472 12.29 -8.40 24.41
CA GLN A 472 12.08 -7.03 24.88
C GLN A 472 10.85 -6.91 25.79
N SER A 473 10.07 -7.98 25.93
CA SER A 473 8.85 -7.99 26.73
C SER A 473 9.15 -8.07 28.22
N ARG A 474 8.31 -7.42 29.03
CA ARG A 474 8.28 -7.60 30.48
C ARG A 474 7.56 -8.88 30.88
N VAL A 475 6.82 -9.52 29.96
CA VAL A 475 5.99 -10.70 30.23
C VAL A 475 5.09 -10.41 31.43
N ALA A 476 4.30 -9.35 31.32
CA ALA A 476 3.33 -8.95 32.33
C ALA A 476 2.20 -9.96 32.41
N VAL A 477 1.42 -9.92 33.50
CA VAL A 477 0.20 -10.73 33.61
C VAL A 477 -0.77 -10.42 32.47
N SER A 478 -0.91 -9.15 32.05
CA SER A 478 -1.74 -8.78 30.90
C SER A 478 -1.32 -9.52 29.65
N ASP A 479 -0.02 -9.55 29.34
CA ASP A 479 0.50 -10.19 28.13
C ASP A 479 0.14 -11.69 28.08
N LEU A 480 0.20 -12.39 29.22
CA LEU A 480 -0.22 -13.79 29.29
C LEU A 480 -1.74 -13.95 29.13
N LEU A 481 -2.53 -13.06 29.74
CA LEU A 481 -3.98 -13.10 29.60
C LEU A 481 -4.40 -12.87 28.14
N ASP A 482 -3.79 -11.90 27.46
CA ASP A 482 -4.02 -11.63 26.03
C ASP A 482 -3.67 -12.86 25.17
N LEU A 483 -2.58 -13.57 25.50
CA LEU A 483 -2.23 -14.84 24.84
C LEU A 483 -3.29 -15.93 25.09
N LEU A 484 -3.87 -15.99 26.29
CA LEU A 484 -4.91 -16.96 26.64
C LEU A 484 -6.26 -16.65 26.01
N GLU A 485 -6.51 -15.41 25.56
CA GLU A 485 -7.72 -15.10 24.78
C GLU A 485 -7.73 -15.83 23.42
N VAL A 486 -6.56 -16.16 22.87
CA VAL A 486 -6.42 -16.84 21.57
C VAL A 486 -6.82 -18.33 21.65
N PRO A 487 -7.88 -18.78 20.95
CA PRO A 487 -8.33 -20.17 21.01
C PRO A 487 -7.29 -21.18 20.53
N ALA A 488 -6.54 -20.85 19.47
CA ALA A 488 -5.49 -21.71 18.92
C ALA A 488 -4.36 -21.98 19.94
N LEU A 489 -4.05 -20.99 20.79
CA LEU A 489 -3.06 -21.15 21.85
C LEU A 489 -3.60 -22.01 22.99
N ARG A 490 -4.82 -21.72 23.45
CA ARG A 490 -5.46 -22.53 24.48
C ARG A 490 -5.57 -24.00 24.12
N ARG A 491 -5.97 -24.31 22.88
CA ARG A 491 -5.98 -25.69 22.36
C ARG A 491 -4.59 -26.34 22.42
N ARG A 492 -3.54 -25.60 22.04
CA ARG A 492 -2.15 -26.10 22.05
C ARG A 492 -1.69 -26.51 23.44
N PHE A 493 -2.06 -25.75 24.46
CA PHE A 493 -1.64 -26.02 25.84
C PHE A 493 -2.66 -26.87 26.63
N GLY A 494 -3.86 -27.11 26.09
CA GLY A 494 -4.93 -27.84 26.76
C GLY A 494 -5.60 -27.04 27.87
N ILE A 495 -5.80 -25.73 27.66
CA ILE A 495 -6.46 -24.82 28.60
C ILE A 495 -7.90 -24.61 28.15
N ALA A 496 -8.88 -24.94 28.99
CA ALA A 496 -10.28 -24.70 28.65
C ALA A 496 -10.67 -23.23 28.85
N ASP A 497 -11.68 -22.76 28.10
CA ASP A 497 -12.25 -21.41 28.26
C ASP A 497 -12.77 -21.16 29.67
N GLY A 498 -13.45 -22.16 30.23
CA GLY A 498 -13.99 -22.10 31.59
C GLY A 498 -12.93 -22.01 32.69
N ASP A 499 -11.68 -22.36 32.40
CA ASP A 499 -10.58 -22.32 33.38
C ASP A 499 -9.95 -20.91 33.49
N LEU A 500 -10.23 -19.99 32.56
CA LEU A 500 -9.59 -18.67 32.53
C LEU A 500 -9.85 -17.84 33.81
N PRO A 501 -11.08 -17.75 34.35
CA PRO A 501 -11.32 -17.03 35.60
C PRO A 501 -10.56 -17.64 36.80
N LEU A 502 -10.40 -18.97 36.82
CA LEU A 502 -9.64 -19.70 37.83
C LEU A 502 -8.14 -19.36 37.74
N LEU A 503 -7.56 -19.45 36.55
CA LEU A 503 -6.16 -19.10 36.31
C LEU A 503 -5.89 -17.64 36.69
N HIS A 504 -6.78 -16.72 36.34
CA HIS A 504 -6.67 -15.31 36.73
C HIS A 504 -6.64 -15.12 38.25
N ARG A 505 -7.53 -15.81 38.98
CA ARG A 505 -7.58 -15.79 40.45
C ARG A 505 -6.28 -16.32 41.04
N TRP A 506 -5.78 -17.44 40.55
CA TRP A 506 -4.52 -18.03 41.03
C TRP A 506 -3.31 -17.13 40.74
N ILE A 507 -3.16 -16.62 39.53
CA ILE A 507 -2.07 -15.72 39.14
C ILE A 507 -2.02 -14.50 40.08
N ARG A 508 -3.19 -13.91 40.35
CA ARG A 508 -3.33 -12.79 41.30
C ARG A 508 -3.01 -13.21 42.73
N GLY A 509 -3.54 -14.34 43.21
CA GLY A 509 -3.39 -14.82 44.59
C GLY A 509 -1.96 -15.28 44.92
N ALA A 510 -1.27 -15.90 43.97
CA ALA A 510 0.14 -16.26 44.08
C ALA A 510 1.08 -15.04 44.01
N GLY A 511 0.54 -13.86 43.68
CA GLY A 511 1.28 -12.60 43.66
C GLY A 511 2.16 -12.41 42.44
N ILE A 512 1.83 -13.04 41.30
CA ILE A 512 2.55 -12.83 40.03
C ILE A 512 2.21 -11.44 39.50
N ARG A 513 3.21 -10.72 38.99
CA ARG A 513 3.03 -9.40 38.38
C ARG A 513 3.65 -9.31 37.00
N TRP A 514 4.91 -9.70 36.86
CA TRP A 514 5.65 -9.62 35.59
C TRP A 514 7.01 -10.32 35.67
N GLY A 515 7.59 -10.63 34.52
CA GLY A 515 8.92 -11.18 34.36
C GLY A 515 8.97 -12.68 34.64
N LEU A 516 9.67 -13.42 33.78
CA LEU A 516 9.75 -14.88 33.89
C LEU A 516 10.52 -15.30 35.15
N HIS A 517 11.70 -14.71 35.35
CA HIS A 517 12.62 -14.97 36.46
C HIS A 517 13.71 -13.86 36.51
N ASP A 518 14.63 -13.92 37.48
CA ASP A 518 15.65 -12.88 37.71
C ASP A 518 16.55 -12.62 36.49
N GLU A 519 17.00 -13.68 35.80
CA GLU A 519 17.83 -13.54 34.59
C GLU A 519 17.13 -12.75 33.48
N GLN A 520 15.82 -12.94 33.29
CA GLN A 520 15.05 -12.22 32.28
C GLN A 520 14.88 -10.75 32.69
N ARG A 521 14.59 -10.46 33.96
CA ARG A 521 14.53 -9.08 34.45
C ARG A 521 15.85 -8.35 34.27
N ALA A 522 16.96 -9.02 34.52
CA ALA A 522 18.30 -8.47 34.31
C ALA A 522 18.58 -8.13 32.84
N SER A 523 18.04 -8.92 31.88
CA SER A 523 18.16 -8.59 30.46
C SER A 523 17.44 -7.30 30.05
N LEU A 524 16.51 -6.81 30.87
CA LEU A 524 15.81 -5.53 30.67
C LEU A 524 16.51 -4.36 31.39
N GLY A 525 17.74 -4.57 31.86
CA GLY A 525 18.55 -3.54 32.54
C GLY A 525 18.26 -3.36 34.02
N LEU A 526 17.58 -4.32 34.66
CA LEU A 526 17.34 -4.28 36.11
C LEU A 526 18.44 -4.98 36.91
N PRO A 527 18.71 -4.56 38.16
CA PRO A 527 19.69 -5.22 39.01
C PRO A 527 19.28 -6.67 39.30
N ARG A 528 20.25 -7.59 39.29
CA ARG A 528 20.03 -8.97 39.74
C ARG A 528 19.79 -8.98 41.24
N THR A 529 18.77 -9.73 41.66
CA THR A 529 18.43 -9.90 43.07
C THR A 529 19.23 -11.01 43.74
N GLY A 530 19.88 -11.89 42.96
CA GLY A 530 20.67 -13.02 43.45
C GLY A 530 19.86 -14.31 43.67
N GLU A 531 18.53 -14.23 43.56
CA GLU A 531 17.62 -15.38 43.64
C GLU A 531 17.00 -15.66 42.26
N ALA A 532 17.02 -16.91 41.80
CA ALA A 532 16.45 -17.25 40.48
C ALA A 532 14.96 -16.86 40.37
N ALA A 533 14.19 -17.12 41.42
CA ALA A 533 12.76 -16.81 41.50
C ALA A 533 12.53 -15.40 42.09
N ALA A 534 12.95 -14.36 41.36
CA ALA A 534 12.74 -12.97 41.77
C ALA A 534 11.27 -12.73 42.20
N GLN A 535 11.07 -11.96 43.28
CA GLN A 535 9.73 -11.73 43.84
C GLN A 535 8.75 -11.22 42.77
N ASN A 536 7.51 -11.71 42.82
CA ASN A 536 6.44 -11.40 41.88
C ASN A 536 6.68 -11.80 40.41
N SER A 537 7.69 -12.63 40.14
CA SER A 537 7.89 -13.25 38.81
C SER A 537 6.95 -14.44 38.58
N TRP A 538 6.88 -14.91 37.34
CA TRP A 538 6.18 -16.14 36.99
C TRP A 538 6.77 -17.35 37.73
N LEU A 539 8.09 -17.52 37.71
CA LEU A 539 8.76 -18.61 38.43
C LEU A 539 8.47 -18.56 39.94
N PHE A 540 8.42 -17.36 40.53
CA PHE A 540 8.04 -17.18 41.94
C PHE A 540 6.62 -17.67 42.21
N GLY A 541 5.61 -17.17 41.49
CA GLY A 541 4.23 -17.54 41.76
C GLY A 541 3.91 -18.99 41.45
N LEU A 542 4.49 -19.55 40.38
CA LEU A 542 4.32 -20.96 40.03
C LEU A 542 4.89 -21.88 41.11
N ARG A 543 6.05 -21.55 41.70
CA ARG A 543 6.59 -22.31 42.84
C ARG A 543 5.66 -22.27 44.05
N ARG A 544 5.04 -21.13 44.34
CA ARG A 544 4.04 -21.00 45.42
C ARG A 544 2.80 -21.86 45.17
N MET A 545 2.30 -21.86 43.93
CA MET A 545 1.16 -22.69 43.51
C MET A 545 1.48 -24.19 43.62
N LEU A 546 2.64 -24.62 43.11
CA LEU A 546 3.08 -26.01 43.17
C LEU A 546 3.31 -26.48 44.61
N LEU A 547 3.91 -25.63 45.45
CA LEU A 547 4.10 -25.93 46.87
C LEU A 547 2.77 -26.01 47.61
N GLY A 548 1.83 -25.09 47.33
CA GLY A 548 0.48 -25.15 47.89
C GLY A 548 -0.27 -26.43 47.52
N TYR A 549 -0.16 -26.84 46.24
CA TYR A 549 -0.71 -28.11 45.78
C TYR A 549 -0.11 -29.33 46.48
N ALA A 550 1.21 -29.36 46.65
CA ALA A 550 1.91 -30.51 47.24
C ALA A 550 1.79 -30.59 48.76
N ALA A 551 1.79 -29.46 49.45
CA ALA A 551 1.89 -29.39 50.91
C ALA A 551 0.55 -29.14 51.62
N GLY A 552 -0.48 -28.67 50.89
CA GLY A 552 -1.81 -28.42 51.43
C GLY A 552 -1.93 -27.13 52.25
N PHE A 553 -3.09 -26.92 52.87
CA PHE A 553 -3.49 -25.64 53.48
C PHE A 553 -2.72 -25.27 54.76
N GLU A 554 -2.19 -26.25 55.48
CA GLU A 554 -1.49 -26.03 56.77
C GLU A 554 0.04 -26.00 56.63
N ALA A 555 0.55 -25.96 55.40
CA ALA A 555 1.98 -26.00 55.16
C ALA A 555 2.67 -24.67 55.48
N ASN A 556 3.75 -24.75 56.26
CA ASN A 556 4.65 -23.62 56.49
C ASN A 556 5.53 -23.35 55.27
N ALA A 557 6.15 -22.17 55.23
CA ALA A 557 7.15 -21.82 54.23
C ALA A 557 8.23 -22.92 54.07
N TRP A 558 8.54 -23.28 52.83
CA TRP A 558 9.59 -24.24 52.51
C TRP A 558 10.66 -23.58 51.64
N GLN A 559 11.94 -23.68 52.05
CA GLN A 559 13.07 -23.05 51.35
C GLN A 559 12.86 -21.55 51.09
N GLY A 560 12.21 -20.83 52.04
CA GLY A 560 11.90 -19.41 51.93
C GLY A 560 10.70 -19.08 51.02
N ILE A 561 9.94 -20.09 50.56
CA ILE A 561 8.77 -19.92 49.69
C ILE A 561 7.50 -20.20 50.49
N GLU A 562 6.59 -19.22 50.53
CA GLU A 562 5.28 -19.35 51.16
C GLU A 562 4.29 -20.06 50.21
N PRO A 563 3.65 -21.18 50.59
CA PRO A 563 2.68 -21.86 49.74
C PRO A 563 1.47 -20.97 49.40
N TYR A 564 0.85 -21.23 48.24
CA TYR A 564 -0.46 -20.68 47.89
C TYR A 564 -1.49 -21.81 47.86
N ALA A 565 -2.17 -22.01 48.99
CA ALA A 565 -2.99 -23.19 49.29
C ALA A 565 -4.35 -23.28 48.56
N GLU A 566 -4.73 -22.26 47.79
CA GLU A 566 -5.96 -22.25 46.98
C GLU A 566 -5.89 -23.18 45.76
N VAL A 567 -4.70 -23.73 45.46
CA VAL A 567 -4.53 -24.72 44.40
C VAL A 567 -4.69 -26.12 44.99
N GLY A 568 -5.85 -26.74 44.75
CA GLY A 568 -6.15 -28.08 45.27
C GLY A 568 -7.31 -28.76 44.54
N GLY A 569 -7.56 -30.03 44.88
CA GLY A 569 -8.65 -30.82 44.31
C GLY A 569 -8.48 -31.12 42.81
N LEU A 570 -9.60 -31.32 42.12
CA LEU A 570 -9.62 -31.59 40.67
C LEU A 570 -9.20 -30.38 39.83
N GLU A 571 -9.39 -29.17 40.35
CA GLU A 571 -9.05 -27.91 39.68
C GLU A 571 -7.54 -27.79 39.42
N ALA A 572 -6.69 -28.37 40.28
CA ALA A 572 -5.23 -28.35 40.16
C ALA A 572 -4.69 -28.89 38.81
N ALA A 573 -5.49 -29.66 38.06
CA ALA A 573 -5.15 -30.09 36.70
C ALA A 573 -4.84 -28.91 35.76
N ALA A 574 -5.45 -27.74 35.98
CA ALA A 574 -5.22 -26.52 35.20
C ALA A 574 -3.83 -25.89 35.42
N LEU A 575 -3.15 -26.22 36.53
CA LEU A 575 -1.80 -25.70 36.81
C LEU A 575 -0.75 -26.28 35.84
N GLY A 576 -0.91 -27.53 35.43
CA GLY A 576 0.01 -28.20 34.49
C GLY A 576 0.11 -27.49 33.12
N PRO A 577 -1.01 -27.25 32.43
CA PRO A 577 -1.06 -26.42 31.22
C PRO A 577 -0.43 -25.03 31.37
N LEU A 578 -0.72 -24.32 32.47
CA LEU A 578 -0.14 -23.00 32.74
C LEU A 578 1.39 -23.07 32.89
N LEU A 579 1.90 -24.07 33.63
CA LEU A 579 3.34 -24.29 33.79
C LEU A 579 4.00 -24.56 32.44
N ARG A 580 3.43 -25.45 31.62
CA ARG A 580 3.95 -25.72 30.27
C ARG A 580 3.98 -24.48 29.38
N LEU A 581 2.98 -23.61 29.48
CA LEU A 581 2.96 -22.35 28.73
C LEU A 581 4.10 -21.43 29.17
N VAL A 582 4.30 -21.24 30.47
CA VAL A 582 5.37 -20.38 30.99
C VAL A 582 6.77 -20.95 30.68
N ASP A 583 6.95 -22.27 30.82
CA ASP A 583 8.20 -22.93 30.44
C ASP A 583 8.50 -22.72 28.95
N LYS A 584 7.47 -22.84 28.10
CA LYS A 584 7.62 -22.61 26.65
C LYS A 584 7.94 -21.17 26.30
N LEU A 585 7.40 -20.21 27.05
CA LEU A 585 7.78 -18.79 26.95
C LEU A 585 9.25 -18.58 27.31
N ASP A 586 9.77 -19.23 28.36
CA ASP A 586 11.20 -19.15 28.71
C ASP A 586 12.10 -19.79 27.64
N GLU A 587 11.77 -20.99 27.17
CA GLU A 587 12.49 -21.66 26.07
C GLU A 587 12.59 -20.74 24.83
N THR A 588 11.48 -20.10 24.48
CA THR A 588 11.38 -19.21 23.32
C THR A 588 12.15 -17.93 23.56
N TRP A 589 12.03 -17.32 24.75
CA TRP A 589 12.83 -16.15 25.13
C TRP A 589 14.33 -16.43 25.03
N ARG A 590 14.81 -17.58 25.53
CA ARG A 590 16.21 -18.00 25.41
C ARG A 590 16.63 -18.14 23.94
N ALA A 591 15.80 -18.79 23.12
CA ALA A 591 16.09 -19.01 21.70
C ALA A 591 16.14 -17.71 20.89
N LEU A 592 15.21 -16.77 21.13
CA LEU A 592 15.10 -15.52 20.37
C LEU A 592 16.16 -14.48 20.80
N ARG A 593 16.84 -14.65 21.92
CA ARG A 593 17.90 -13.72 22.36
C ARG A 593 19.23 -13.87 21.63
N THR A 594 19.50 -15.03 21.04
CA THR A 594 20.77 -15.26 20.35
C THR A 594 20.69 -14.79 18.91
N PRO A 595 21.54 -13.85 18.45
CA PRO A 595 21.61 -13.48 17.04
C PRO A 595 21.84 -14.71 16.14
N ALA A 596 21.20 -14.75 14.99
CA ALA A 596 21.31 -15.88 14.07
C ALA A 596 21.17 -15.44 12.60
N GLY A 597 21.56 -16.34 11.69
CA GLY A 597 21.34 -16.17 10.26
C GLY A 597 19.87 -16.40 9.85
N VAL A 598 19.54 -16.08 8.60
CA VAL A 598 18.17 -16.13 8.07
C VAL A 598 17.55 -17.53 8.20
N ASP A 599 18.27 -18.59 7.83
CA ASP A 599 17.74 -19.97 7.88
C ASP A 599 17.37 -20.41 9.31
N THR A 600 18.21 -20.03 10.28
CA THR A 600 17.94 -20.27 11.70
C THR A 600 16.73 -19.48 12.17
N TRP A 601 16.58 -18.21 11.76
CA TRP A 601 15.39 -17.42 12.08
C TRP A 601 14.11 -18.01 11.47
N CYS A 602 14.15 -18.44 10.21
CA CYS A 602 13.04 -19.14 9.57
C CYS A 602 12.64 -20.40 10.37
N THR A 603 13.62 -21.16 10.83
CA THR A 603 13.39 -22.36 11.65
C THR A 603 12.76 -21.99 13.00
N ARG A 604 13.31 -20.98 13.69
CA ARG A 604 12.79 -20.50 14.99
C ARG A 604 11.35 -19.98 14.89
N LEU A 605 11.03 -19.20 13.85
CA LEU A 605 9.69 -18.66 13.67
C LEU A 605 8.66 -19.75 13.33
N ARG A 606 9.04 -20.75 12.52
CA ARG A 606 8.18 -21.92 12.28
C ARG A 606 7.97 -22.75 13.54
N ALA A 607 9.05 -22.97 14.31
CA ALA A 607 8.98 -23.66 15.59
C ALA A 607 8.08 -22.90 16.57
N LEU A 608 8.21 -21.58 16.69
CA LEU A 608 7.35 -20.72 17.50
C LEU A 608 5.88 -20.90 17.13
N LEU A 609 5.52 -20.85 15.84
CA LEU A 609 4.14 -21.05 15.43
C LEU A 609 3.60 -22.44 15.81
N ALA A 610 4.39 -23.49 15.55
CA ALA A 610 4.02 -24.86 15.88
C ALA A 610 3.96 -25.13 17.39
N ASP A 611 4.79 -24.44 18.16
CA ASP A 611 4.92 -24.60 19.60
C ASP A 611 3.77 -23.95 20.36
N PHE A 612 3.29 -22.78 19.90
CA PHE A 612 2.26 -22.00 20.59
C PHE A 612 0.86 -22.15 20.02
N PHE A 613 0.67 -22.58 18.78
CA PHE A 613 -0.65 -22.61 18.15
C PHE A 613 -0.99 -23.98 17.59
N ALA A 614 -2.20 -24.46 17.89
CA ALA A 614 -2.80 -25.60 17.22
C ALA A 614 -3.64 -25.09 16.04
N ALA A 615 -3.27 -25.48 14.82
CA ALA A 615 -4.07 -25.24 13.63
C ALA A 615 -5.47 -25.86 13.81
N GLU A 616 -6.51 -25.20 13.30
CA GLU A 616 -7.82 -25.83 13.21
C GLU A 616 -7.76 -26.93 12.16
N GLU A 617 -8.14 -28.15 12.53
CA GLU A 617 -8.51 -29.16 11.54
C GLU A 617 -9.85 -28.74 10.92
N GLY A 618 -9.80 -27.88 9.89
CA GLY A 618 -10.96 -27.60 9.03
C GLY A 618 -11.06 -26.16 8.56
N GLY A 619 -10.89 -25.95 7.25
CA GLY A 619 -11.05 -24.70 6.52
C GLY A 619 -10.25 -24.70 5.23
#